data_AF-A0A382ZN05-F1
#
_entry.id   AF-A0A382ZN05-F1
#
_cell.length_a   1.000
_cell.length_b   1.000
_cell.length_c   1.000
_cell.angle_alpha   90.00
_cell.angle_beta   90.00
_cell.angle_gamma   90.00
#
_symmetry.space_group_name_H-M   'P 1'
#
loop_
_entity.id
_entity.type
_entity.pdbx_description
1 polymer ?
#
loop_
_entity_poly.entity_id
_entity_poly.type
_entity_poly.pdbx_seq_one_letter_code
_entity_poly.pdbx_strand_id
1 'polypeptide(L)'
;MSSQHLNHLHLDVVGGIAGDMFAAAILDLQPELQAEVDSMLLATGLIDMVNIRRHDHSDGMLTGSRVSVVPVSAPAHHHRAWRDIREMIASMELSDSARSCSIDIFSRLAEAEGRVHGKPTD
;
A
#
# COMPACT_ATOMS: atom_id res chain seq x y z
N MET A 1 4.60 -28.44 5.30
CA MET A 1 5.21 -27.62 6.38
C MET A 1 4.06 -26.97 7.12
N SER A 2 3.97 -27.16 8.44
CA SER A 2 2.82 -26.68 9.21
C SER A 2 2.78 -25.16 9.17
N SER A 3 1.67 -24.57 8.73
CA SER A 3 1.41 -23.13 8.80
C SER A 3 1.51 -22.71 10.27
N GLN A 4 2.62 -22.06 10.65
CA GLN A 4 2.71 -21.45 11.97
C GLN A 4 1.74 -20.27 11.97
N HIS A 5 0.71 -20.34 12.80
CA HIS A 5 -0.19 -19.21 12.99
C HIS A 5 0.59 -18.10 13.72
N LEU A 6 0.89 -17.03 12.98
CA LEU A 6 1.47 -15.81 13.55
C LEU A 6 0.40 -15.13 14.41
N ASN A 7 0.39 -15.42 15.69
CA ASN A 7 -0.64 -14.89 16.60
C ASN A 7 -0.34 -13.46 17.09
N HIS A 8 0.89 -12.96 16.88
CA HIS A 8 1.30 -11.64 17.32
C HIS A 8 2.43 -11.11 16.45
N LEU A 9 2.24 -9.90 15.92
CA LEU A 9 3.27 -9.10 15.28
C LEU A 9 3.56 -7.89 16.18
N HIS A 10 4.82 -7.75 16.60
CA HIS A 10 5.26 -6.61 17.40
C HIS A 10 6.06 -5.66 16.52
N LEU A 11 5.68 -4.38 16.51
CA LEU A 11 6.34 -3.33 15.74
C LEU A 11 6.99 -2.32 16.69
N ASP A 12 8.32 -2.31 16.75
CA ASP A 12 9.09 -1.27 17.47
C ASP A 12 9.52 -0.18 16.48
N VAL A 13 8.61 0.75 16.22
CA VAL A 13 8.74 1.77 15.16
C VAL A 13 9.08 3.14 15.75
N VAL A 14 10.37 3.38 15.98
CA VAL A 14 10.85 4.69 16.46
C VAL A 14 10.58 5.76 15.38
N GLY A 15 9.62 6.65 15.65
CA GLY A 15 9.24 7.72 14.70
C GLY A 15 8.23 7.30 13.62
N GLY A 16 7.73 6.06 13.67
CA GLY A 16 6.77 5.51 12.71
C GLY A 16 7.42 4.67 11.60
N ILE A 17 6.59 4.10 10.74
CA ILE A 17 7.01 3.28 9.60
C ILE A 17 6.24 3.69 8.35
N ALA A 18 6.95 3.83 7.23
CA ALA A 18 6.34 4.11 5.94
C ALA A 18 5.61 2.86 5.39
N GLY A 19 4.56 3.07 4.59
CA GLY A 19 3.75 1.97 4.06
C GLY A 19 4.52 0.99 3.18
N ASP A 20 5.48 1.48 2.39
CA ASP A 20 6.37 0.65 1.57
C ASP A 20 7.29 -0.23 2.42
N MET A 21 7.82 0.31 3.52
CA MET A 21 8.63 -0.43 4.48
C MET A 21 7.80 -1.48 5.22
N PHE A 22 6.58 -1.13 5.65
CA PHE A 22 5.69 -2.08 6.32
C PHE A 22 5.31 -3.24 5.38
N ALA A 23 4.93 -2.94 4.13
CA ALA A 23 4.62 -3.96 3.14
C ALA A 23 5.82 -4.88 2.86
N ALA A 24 7.01 -4.31 2.72
CA ALA A 24 8.25 -5.08 2.54
C ALA A 24 8.52 -6.00 3.73
N ALA A 25 8.40 -5.50 4.97
CA ALA A 25 8.64 -6.27 6.18
C ALA A 25 7.65 -7.45 6.34
N ILE A 26 6.37 -7.25 6.00
CA ILE A 26 5.38 -8.34 6.00
C ILE A 26 5.73 -9.41 4.96
N LEU A 27 6.18 -9.01 3.77
CA LEU A 27 6.59 -9.94 2.70
C LEU A 27 7.95 -10.61 2.98
N ASP A 28 8.81 -10.02 3.81
CA ASP A 28 9.99 -10.69 4.37
C ASP A 28 9.58 -11.75 5.39
N LEU A 29 8.59 -11.44 6.24
CA LEU A 29 8.09 -12.35 7.28
C LEU A 29 7.25 -13.50 6.72
N GLN A 30 6.45 -13.24 5.67
CA GLN A 30 5.57 -14.21 5.02
C GLN A 30 5.77 -14.20 3.49
N PRO A 31 6.88 -14.77 2.98
CA PRO A 31 7.21 -14.76 1.56
C PRO A 31 6.15 -15.41 0.67
N GLU A 32 5.37 -16.34 1.21
CA GLU A 32 4.28 -17.03 0.51
C GLU A 32 3.15 -16.09 0.05
N LEU A 33 2.98 -14.94 0.71
CA LEU A 33 1.96 -13.94 0.35
C LEU A 33 2.31 -13.21 -0.96
N GLN A 34 3.56 -13.26 -1.43
CA GLN A 34 4.00 -12.55 -2.63
C GLN A 34 3.15 -12.90 -3.86
N ALA A 35 2.86 -14.19 -4.06
CA ALA A 35 2.08 -14.64 -5.22
C ALA A 35 0.63 -14.12 -5.18
N GLU A 36 0.02 -14.06 -3.99
CA GLU A 36 -1.34 -13.53 -3.81
C GLU A 36 -1.38 -12.01 -4.05
N VAL A 37 -0.40 -11.29 -3.52
CA VAL A 37 -0.24 -9.84 -3.76
C VAL A 37 -0.07 -9.56 -5.24
N ASP A 38 0.80 -10.28 -5.94
CA ASP A 38 1.05 -10.09 -7.37
C ASP A 38 -0.23 -10.37 -8.19
N SER A 39 -0.97 -11.43 -7.85
CA SER A 39 -2.25 -11.75 -8.49
C SER A 39 -3.29 -10.65 -8.30
N MET A 40 -3.38 -10.08 -7.10
CA MET A 40 -4.29 -8.96 -6.81
C MET A 40 -3.89 -7.70 -7.57
N LEU A 41 -2.60 -7.36 -7.62
CA LEU A 41 -2.10 -6.20 -8.37
C LEU A 41 -2.40 -6.29 -9.87
N LEU A 42 -2.34 -7.51 -10.43
CA LEU A 42 -2.76 -7.76 -11.82
C LEU A 42 -4.27 -7.57 -12.00
N ALA A 43 -5.10 -8.15 -11.12
CA ALA A 43 -6.56 -8.08 -11.22
C ALA A 43 -7.12 -6.66 -11.08
N THR A 44 -6.47 -5.82 -10.25
CA THR A 44 -6.88 -4.41 -10.06
C THR A 44 -6.53 -3.49 -11.24
N GLY A 45 -5.69 -3.93 -12.17
CA GLY A 45 -5.16 -3.08 -13.25
C GLY A 45 -4.17 -2.01 -12.77
N LEU A 46 -3.73 -2.05 -11.51
CA LEU A 46 -2.76 -1.08 -10.97
C LEU A 46 -1.41 -1.16 -11.67
N ILE A 47 -1.04 -2.33 -12.19
CA ILE A 47 0.23 -2.54 -12.89
C ILE A 47 0.36 -1.68 -14.16
N ASP A 48 -0.75 -1.24 -14.74
CA ASP A 48 -0.76 -0.34 -15.89
C ASP A 48 -0.49 1.11 -15.50
N MET A 49 -0.67 1.46 -14.21
CA MET A 49 -0.52 2.82 -13.68
C MET A 49 0.80 3.00 -12.93
N VAL A 50 1.24 1.97 -12.22
CA VAL A 50 2.45 1.99 -11.40
C VAL A 50 3.27 0.71 -11.55
N ASN A 51 4.58 0.88 -11.65
CA ASN A 51 5.57 -0.17 -11.45
C ASN A 51 5.78 -0.36 -9.95
N ILE A 52 5.36 -1.52 -9.43
CA ILE A 52 5.58 -1.92 -8.04
C ILE A 52 6.70 -2.96 -8.03
N ARG A 53 7.76 -2.74 -7.25
CA ARG A 53 8.88 -3.68 -7.15
C ARG A 53 9.35 -3.86 -5.71
N ARG A 54 9.54 -5.10 -5.32
CA ARG A 54 10.32 -5.45 -4.12
C ARG A 54 11.78 -5.65 -4.51
N HIS A 55 12.69 -5.13 -3.69
CA HIS A 55 14.13 -5.28 -3.88
C HIS A 55 14.82 -5.47 -2.53
N ASP A 56 15.90 -6.25 -2.53
CA ASP A 56 16.74 -6.41 -1.36
C ASP A 56 17.34 -5.06 -0.97
N HIS A 57 17.45 -4.83 0.34
CA HIS A 57 17.98 -3.62 0.92
C HIS A 57 18.89 -3.93 2.11
N SER A 58 19.95 -3.15 2.25
CA SER A 58 20.82 -3.16 3.43
C SER A 58 21.36 -1.77 3.70
N ASP A 59 21.44 -1.42 4.98
CA ASP A 59 22.11 -0.21 5.47
C ASP A 59 23.54 -0.49 5.99
N GLY A 60 24.04 -1.71 5.81
CA GLY A 60 25.34 -2.18 6.31
C GLY A 60 25.29 -2.81 7.71
N MET A 61 24.19 -2.65 8.45
CA MET A 61 23.98 -3.28 9.76
C MET A 61 22.84 -4.29 9.72
N LEU A 62 21.76 -3.94 9.05
CA LEU A 62 20.57 -4.77 8.87
C LEU A 62 20.34 -5.06 7.38
N THR A 63 19.63 -6.15 7.11
CA THR A 63 19.20 -6.56 5.78
C THR A 63 17.70 -6.84 5.80
N GLY A 64 17.03 -6.52 4.70
CA GLY A 64 15.62 -6.82 4.49
C GLY A 64 15.22 -6.44 3.07
N SER A 65 13.94 -6.16 2.85
CA SER A 65 13.44 -5.69 1.58
C SER A 65 12.97 -4.25 1.64
N ARG A 66 12.85 -3.64 0.45
CA ARG A 66 12.11 -2.41 0.23
C ARG A 66 11.15 -2.59 -0.93
N VAL A 67 9.95 -2.03 -0.79
CA VAL A 67 9.00 -1.87 -1.90
C VAL A 67 9.17 -0.49 -2.51
N SER A 68 9.18 -0.40 -3.83
CA SER A 68 9.10 0.86 -4.56
C SER A 68 7.83 0.88 -5.41
N VAL A 69 7.19 2.04 -5.47
CA VAL A 69 6.02 2.30 -6.30
C VAL A 69 6.35 3.50 -7.18
N VAL A 70 6.47 3.28 -8.47
CA VAL A 70 6.90 4.31 -9.44
C VAL A 70 5.88 4.38 -10.57
N PRO A 71 5.33 5.56 -10.93
CA PRO A 71 4.44 5.69 -12.08
C PRO A 71 5.04 5.13 -13.37
N VAL A 72 4.23 4.45 -14.21
CA VAL A 72 4.71 3.92 -15.51
C VAL A 72 5.06 5.04 -16.49
N SER A 73 4.37 6.19 -16.40
CA SER A 73 4.65 7.40 -17.17
C SER A 73 5.02 8.56 -16.25
N ALA A 74 5.74 9.56 -16.79
CA ALA A 74 6.05 10.78 -16.04
C ALA A 74 4.79 11.36 -15.37
N PRO A 75 4.86 11.76 -14.09
CA PRO A 75 3.70 12.28 -13.41
C PRO A 75 3.28 13.59 -14.08
N ALA A 76 2.18 13.55 -14.82
CA ALA A 76 1.43 14.76 -15.05
C ALA A 76 0.91 15.22 -13.68
N HIS A 77 0.95 16.53 -13.40
CA HIS A 77 0.44 17.12 -12.17
C HIS A 77 -1.10 16.98 -12.09
N HIS A 78 -1.58 15.75 -11.94
CA HIS A 78 -2.98 15.42 -11.79
C HIS A 78 -3.24 15.17 -10.30
N HIS A 79 -3.71 16.21 -9.62
CA HIS A 79 -4.40 16.02 -8.36
C HIS A 79 -5.69 15.24 -8.66
N ARG A 80 -5.84 14.04 -8.07
CA ARG A 80 -7.11 13.31 -8.09
C ARG A 80 -7.89 13.69 -6.85
N ALA A 81 -9.15 14.07 -7.01
CA ALA A 81 -10.00 14.31 -5.87
C ALA A 81 -10.29 13.00 -5.14
N TRP A 82 -10.60 13.06 -3.85
CA TRP A 82 -10.93 11.88 -3.06
C TRP A 82 -12.09 11.11 -3.69
N ARG A 83 -13.16 11.79 -4.11
CA ARG A 83 -14.26 11.18 -4.86
C ARG A 83 -13.80 10.28 -6.01
N ASP A 84 -12.84 10.74 -6.82
CA ASP A 84 -12.35 10.00 -7.98
C ASP A 84 -11.55 8.77 -7.54
N ILE A 85 -10.71 8.89 -6.49
CA ILE A 85 -9.98 7.76 -5.91
C ILE A 85 -10.94 6.72 -5.33
N ARG A 86 -12.00 7.16 -4.63
CA ARG A 86 -13.03 6.28 -4.08
C ARG A 86 -13.75 5.49 -5.17
N GLU A 87 -14.13 6.15 -6.27
CA GLU A 87 -14.75 5.50 -7.42
C GLU A 87 -13.80 4.49 -8.08
N MET A 88 -12.51 4.83 -8.21
CA MET A 88 -11.50 3.89 -8.70
C MET A 88 -11.44 2.65 -7.82
N ILE A 89 -11.27 2.81 -6.49
CA ILE A 89 -11.21 1.69 -5.55
C ILE A 89 -12.49 0.86 -5.58
N ALA A 90 -13.66 1.49 -5.70
CA ALA A 90 -14.94 0.79 -5.79
C ALA A 90 -15.07 -0.07 -7.06
N SER A 91 -14.43 0.35 -8.16
CA SER A 91 -14.45 -0.38 -9.44
C SER A 91 -13.41 -1.51 -9.55
N MET A 92 -12.38 -1.51 -8.69
CA MET A 92 -11.29 -2.49 -8.73
C MET A 92 -11.74 -3.88 -8.28
N GLU A 93 -11.11 -4.91 -8.85
CA GLU A 93 -11.24 -6.30 -8.39
C GLU A 93 -10.41 -6.50 -7.12
N LEU A 94 -11.02 -6.22 -5.98
CA LEU A 94 -10.44 -6.33 -4.63
C LEU A 94 -11.35 -7.20 -3.76
N SER A 95 -10.76 -7.89 -2.79
CA SER A 95 -11.53 -8.49 -1.69
C SER A 95 -12.26 -7.39 -0.90
N ASP A 96 -13.38 -7.75 -0.28
CA ASP A 96 -14.18 -6.78 0.49
C ASP A 96 -13.38 -6.16 1.64
N SER A 97 -12.50 -6.94 2.28
CA SER A 97 -11.62 -6.46 3.34
C SER A 97 -10.58 -5.48 2.83
N ALA A 98 -9.92 -5.77 1.69
CA ALA A 98 -8.95 -4.88 1.08
C ALA A 98 -9.62 -3.57 0.63
N ARG A 99 -10.78 -3.66 -0.03
CA ARG A 99 -11.55 -2.50 -0.49
C ARG A 99 -11.95 -1.59 0.68
N SER A 100 -12.51 -2.17 1.74
CA SER A 100 -12.93 -1.42 2.93
C SER A 100 -11.74 -0.75 3.60
N CYS A 101 -10.64 -1.48 3.79
CA CYS A 101 -9.40 -0.94 4.36
C CYS A 101 -8.83 0.21 3.53
N SER A 102 -8.77 0.06 2.20
CA SER A 102 -8.30 1.12 1.30
C SER A 102 -9.18 2.37 1.39
N ILE A 103 -10.51 2.21 1.37
CA ILE A 103 -11.44 3.33 1.51
C ILE A 103 -11.25 4.05 2.86
N ASP A 104 -11.09 3.29 3.95
CA ASP A 104 -10.88 3.86 5.29
C ASP A 104 -9.57 4.66 5.38
N ILE A 105 -8.47 4.14 4.81
CA ILE A 105 -7.17 4.83 4.78
C ILE A 105 -7.29 6.14 4.01
N PHE A 106 -7.82 6.11 2.78
CA PHE A 106 -7.93 7.32 1.97
C PHE A 106 -8.95 8.32 2.53
N SER A 107 -10.02 7.87 3.18
CA SER A 107 -10.97 8.76 3.86
C SER A 107 -10.28 9.56 4.97
N ARG A 108 -9.45 8.90 5.78
CA ARG A 108 -8.66 9.57 6.85
C ARG A 108 -7.67 10.58 6.29
N LEU A 109 -7.04 10.27 5.15
CA LEU A 109 -6.16 11.20 4.44
C LEU A 109 -6.95 12.42 3.94
N ALA A 110 -8.09 12.20 3.29
CA ALA A 110 -8.95 13.27 2.78
C ALA A 110 -9.48 14.19 3.90
N GLU A 111 -9.84 13.63 5.06
CA GLU A 111 -10.19 14.43 6.24
C GLU A 111 -9.03 15.26 6.75
N ALA A 112 -7.82 14.68 6.84
CA ALA A 112 -6.64 15.39 7.30
C ALA A 112 -6.26 16.53 6.36
N GLU A 113 -6.23 16.28 5.05
CA GLU A 113 -5.97 17.29 4.02
C GLU A 113 -7.03 18.38 4.00
N GLY A 114 -8.32 18.02 4.11
CA GLY A 114 -9.43 18.97 4.20
C GLY A 114 -9.28 19.92 5.38
N ARG A 115 -8.89 19.41 6.57
CA ARG A 115 -8.61 20.24 7.75
C ARG A 115 -7.44 21.21 7.52
N VAL A 116 -6.34 20.74 6.92
CA VAL A 116 -5.16 21.57 6.62
C VAL A 116 -5.48 22.67 5.61
N HIS A 117 -6.34 22.37 4.63
CA HIS A 117 -6.69 23.30 3.55
C HIS A 117 -7.99 24.09 3.78
N GLY A 118 -8.69 23.88 4.90
CA GLY A 118 -9.96 24.54 5.21
C GLY A 118 -11.10 24.17 4.23
N LYS A 119 -11.07 22.96 3.67
CA LYS A 119 -12.07 22.46 2.72
C LYS A 119 -12.86 21.29 3.32
N PRO A 120 -14.16 21.11 2.96
CA PRO A 120 -14.90 19.92 3.31
C PRO A 120 -14.31 18.68 2.64
N THR A 121 -14.56 17.51 3.26
CA THR A 121 -14.15 16.20 2.72
C THR A 121 -15.17 15.77 1.67
N ASP A 122 -14.89 16.05 0.40
CA ASP A 122 -15.72 15.60 -0.74
C ASP A 122 -15.12 14.36 -1.43
#